data_AF-U9VYK0-F1
#
_entry.id   AF-U9VYK0-F1
#
_cell.length_a   1.000
_cell.length_b   1.000
_cell.length_c   1.000
_cell.angle_alpha   90.00
_cell.angle_beta   90.00
_cell.angle_gamma   90.00
#
_symmetry.space_group_name_H-M   'P 1'
#
loop_
_entity.id
_entity.type
_entity.pdbx_description
1 polymer ?
#
loop_
_entity_poly.entity_id
_entity_poly.type
_entity_poly.pdbx_seq_one_letter_code
_entity_poly.pdbx_strand_id
1 'polypeptide(L)'
;MQIEVTITDADVNRALTQIGERVGNLQPALEDFGEYMLLQTRRYFDSEVSPGGQKWADISPAWKRQKQKEGRDRGIGKYTLAMRDGITYVARPRSLVVGSNRPYAARFQLGSKDGTQEARPFLGLTPEDRRELIAALSDHVGESI
;
A
#
# COMPACT_ATOMS: atom_id res chain seq x y z
N MET A 1 14.48 11.67 -3.07
CA MET A 1 14.58 10.32 -3.67
C MET A 1 13.22 9.65 -3.55
N GLN A 2 12.47 9.61 -4.64
CA GLN A 2 11.17 8.95 -4.73
C GLN A 2 11.45 7.49 -5.06
N ILE A 3 11.03 6.56 -4.20
CA ILE A 3 11.08 5.13 -4.53
C ILE A 3 9.66 4.75 -4.91
N GLU A 4 9.46 4.55 -6.20
CA GLU A 4 8.25 3.97 -6.75
C GLU A 4 8.34 2.46 -6.60
N VAL A 5 7.36 1.86 -5.92
CA VAL A 5 7.22 0.40 -5.85
C VAL A 5 6.12 0.04 -6.84
N THR A 6 6.51 -0.39 -8.03
CA THR A 6 5.59 -0.90 -9.03
C THR A 6 5.25 -2.35 -8.69
N ILE A 7 4.00 -2.62 -8.32
CA ILE A 7 3.51 -4.00 -8.20
C ILE A 7 3.02 -4.41 -9.59
N THR A 8 3.84 -5.17 -10.32
CA THR A 8 3.41 -5.82 -11.57
C THR A 8 2.82 -7.19 -11.28
N ASP A 9 1.52 -7.33 -11.51
CA ASP A 9 0.81 -8.59 -11.41
C ASP A 9 0.27 -8.98 -12.81
N ALA A 10 0.69 -10.15 -13.31
CA ALA A 10 0.42 -10.56 -14.68
C ALA A 10 -1.07 -10.81 -14.96
N ASP A 11 -1.81 -11.29 -13.96
CA ASP A 11 -3.24 -11.56 -14.10
C ASP A 11 -4.05 -10.26 -14.04
N VAL A 12 -3.68 -9.35 -13.15
CA VAL A 12 -4.24 -7.98 -13.12
C VAL A 12 -3.97 -7.26 -14.44
N ASN A 13 -2.75 -7.33 -14.96
CA ASN A 13 -2.39 -6.69 -16.23
C ASN A 13 -3.19 -7.26 -17.41
N ARG A 14 -3.46 -8.56 -17.43
CA ARG A 14 -4.30 -9.18 -18.46
C ARG A 14 -5.74 -8.67 -18.39
N ALA A 15 -6.32 -8.62 -17.19
CA ALA A 15 -7.68 -8.09 -16.98
C ALA A 15 -7.79 -6.61 -17.37
N LEU A 16 -6.83 -5.77 -16.93
CA LEU A 16 -6.74 -4.36 -17.31
C LEU A 16 -6.61 -4.16 -18.82
N THR A 17 -5.89 -5.04 -19.51
CA THR A 17 -5.75 -4.98 -20.97
C THR A 17 -7.08 -5.28 -21.66
N GLN A 18 -7.73 -6.39 -21.31
CA GLN A 18 -9.00 -6.81 -21.89
C GLN A 18 -10.14 -5.82 -21.63
N ILE A 19 -10.17 -5.26 -20.42
CA ILE A 19 -11.17 -4.26 -20.03
C ILE A 19 -10.85 -2.91 -20.66
N GLY A 20 -9.59 -2.47 -20.61
CA GLY A 20 -9.15 -1.20 -21.16
C GLY A 20 -9.22 -1.13 -22.69
N GLU A 21 -9.30 -2.26 -23.40
CA GLU A 21 -9.61 -2.29 -24.85
C GLU A 21 -11.07 -1.95 -25.14
N ARG A 22 -11.98 -2.17 -24.17
CA ARG A 22 -13.41 -1.88 -24.29
C ARG A 22 -13.78 -0.52 -23.70
N VAL A 23 -13.12 -0.14 -22.60
CA VAL A 23 -13.33 1.12 -21.88
C VAL A 23 -12.03 1.92 -21.91
N GLY A 24 -12.01 2.99 -22.71
CA GLY A 24 -10.79 3.77 -22.98
C GLY A 24 -10.21 4.51 -21.77
N ASN A 25 -11.00 4.69 -20.70
CA ASN A 25 -10.58 5.38 -19.49
C ASN A 25 -10.97 4.60 -18.23
N LEU A 26 -10.01 3.92 -17.61
CA LEU A 26 -10.20 3.21 -16.33
C LEU A 26 -9.87 4.09 -15.12
N GLN A 27 -9.54 5.36 -15.32
CA GLN A 27 -9.09 6.23 -14.24
C GLN A 27 -10.10 6.27 -13.07
N PRO A 28 -11.42 6.42 -13.26
CA PRO A 28 -12.33 6.49 -12.13
C PRO A 28 -12.36 5.19 -11.29
N ALA A 29 -12.41 4.03 -11.94
CA ALA A 29 -12.31 2.74 -11.24
C ALA A 29 -10.98 2.57 -10.49
N LEU A 30 -9.88 3.09 -11.06
CA LEU A 30 -8.57 3.08 -10.42
C LEU A 30 -8.44 4.10 -9.29
N GLU A 31 -9.23 5.18 -9.29
CA GLU A 31 -9.36 6.12 -8.18
C GLU A 31 -10.04 5.44 -7.00
N ASP A 32 -11.16 4.74 -7.22
CA ASP A 32 -11.87 3.97 -6.18
C ASP A 32 -10.97 2.88 -5.58
N PHE A 33 -10.27 2.13 -6.43
CA PHE A 33 -9.32 1.13 -5.95
C PHE A 33 -8.11 1.76 -5.24
N GLY A 34 -7.69 2.95 -5.65
CA GLY A 34 -6.67 3.74 -4.97
C GLY A 34 -7.06 4.07 -3.52
N GLU A 35 -8.28 4.54 -3.31
CA GLU A 35 -8.83 4.81 -1.97
C GLU A 35 -8.92 3.54 -1.12
N TYR A 36 -9.38 2.43 -1.70
CA TYR A 36 -9.36 1.12 -1.06
C TYR A 36 -7.94 0.75 -0.58
N MET A 37 -6.92 0.93 -1.43
CA MET A 37 -5.53 0.62 -1.08
C MET A 37 -4.98 1.51 0.04
N LEU A 38 -5.41 2.78 0.14
CA LEU A 38 -5.05 3.64 1.28
C LEU A 38 -5.65 3.11 2.58
N LEU A 39 -6.91 2.66 2.56
CA LEU A 39 -7.57 2.06 3.73
C LEU A 39 -6.90 0.77 4.16
N GLN A 40 -6.57 -0.13 3.23
CA GLN A 40 -5.84 -1.37 3.54
C GLN A 40 -4.47 -1.08 4.14
N THR A 41 -3.74 -0.15 3.53
CA THR A 41 -2.42 0.23 4.03
C THR A 41 -2.49 0.76 5.47
N ARG A 42 -3.48 1.61 5.78
CA ARG A 42 -3.73 2.08 7.15
C ARG A 42 -4.02 0.92 8.11
N ARG A 43 -4.83 -0.06 7.70
CA ARG A 43 -5.13 -1.26 8.51
C ARG A 43 -3.85 -2.03 8.84
N TYR A 44 -2.96 -2.24 7.88
CA TYR A 44 -1.68 -2.92 8.12
C TYR A 44 -0.80 -2.21 9.15
N PHE A 45 -0.76 -0.87 9.14
CA PHE A 45 -0.09 -0.10 10.19
C PHE A 45 -0.78 -0.21 11.54
N ASP A 46 -2.11 -0.15 11.58
CA ASP A 46 -2.87 -0.17 12.83
C ASP A 46 -2.77 -1.55 13.50
N SER A 47 -2.82 -2.65 12.72
CA SER A 47 -2.68 -4.02 13.19
C SER A 47 -1.23 -4.51 13.30
N GLU A 48 -0.27 -3.80 12.71
CA GLU A 48 1.14 -4.17 12.63
C GLU A 48 1.37 -5.53 11.95
N VAL A 49 0.67 -5.74 10.84
CA VAL A 49 0.63 -6.98 10.07
C VAL A 49 0.83 -6.66 8.59
N SER A 50 1.62 -7.47 7.89
CA SER A 50 1.84 -7.34 6.46
C SER A 50 0.61 -7.76 5.65
N PRO A 51 0.52 -7.39 4.36
CA PRO A 51 -0.51 -7.91 3.46
C PRO A 51 -0.58 -9.45 3.43
N GLY A 52 0.54 -10.14 3.66
CA GLY A 52 0.61 -11.60 3.75
C GLY A 52 0.13 -12.19 5.08
N GLY A 53 -0.36 -11.37 6.01
CA GLY A 53 -0.82 -11.81 7.34
C GLY A 53 0.29 -11.99 8.38
N GLN A 54 1.55 -11.69 8.04
CA GLN A 54 2.66 -11.84 8.97
C GLN A 54 2.78 -10.60 9.88
N LYS A 55 2.84 -10.79 11.20
CA LYS A 55 3.14 -9.70 12.14
C LYS A 55 4.50 -9.10 11.85
N TRP A 56 4.59 -7.78 11.91
CA TRP A 56 5.87 -7.08 11.77
C TRP A 56 6.80 -7.38 12.93
N ALA A 57 8.10 -7.47 12.63
CA ALA A 57 9.13 -7.59 13.65
C ALA A 57 9.07 -6.40 14.62
N ASP A 58 9.16 -6.69 15.93
CA ASP A 58 9.10 -5.65 16.96
C ASP A 58 10.26 -4.65 16.77
N ILE A 59 10.10 -3.46 17.36
CA ILE A 59 11.16 -2.46 17.43
C ILE A 59 12.10 -2.77 18.60
N SER A 60 13.30 -2.18 18.58
CA SER A 60 14.25 -2.39 19.67
C SER A 60 13.66 -1.96 21.02
N PRO A 61 13.94 -2.68 22.13
CA PRO A 61 13.44 -2.33 23.45
C PRO A 61 13.83 -0.91 23.88
N ALA A 62 15.01 -0.44 23.48
CA ALA A 62 15.47 0.92 23.74
C ALA A 62 14.58 1.96 23.04
N TRP A 63 14.27 1.77 21.76
CA TRP A 63 13.40 2.67 21.02
C TRP A 63 11.97 2.66 21.57
N LYS A 64 11.44 1.48 21.91
CA LYS A 64 10.12 1.35 22.54
C LYS A 64 10.03 2.13 23.85
N ARG A 65 11.01 1.97 24.76
CA ARG A 65 11.09 2.73 26.01
C ARG A 65 11.18 4.24 25.77
N GLN A 66 11.95 4.67 24.76
CA GLN A 66 12.05 6.09 24.41
C GLN A 66 10.69 6.66 23.98
N LYS A 67 9.97 5.98 23.08
CA LYS A 67 8.63 6.40 22.65
C LYS A 67 7.66 6.52 23.82
N GLN A 68 7.72 5.59 24.76
CA GLN A 68 6.87 5.58 25.96
C GLN A 68 7.19 6.78 26.87
N LYS A 69 8.47 7.04 27.13
CA LYS A 69 8.92 8.20 27.91
C LYS A 69 8.46 9.52 27.30
N GLU A 70 8.42 9.60 25.97
CA GLU A 70 7.98 10.79 25.24
C GLU A 70 6.44 10.87 25.08
N GLY A 71 5.67 9.90 25.57
CA GLY A 71 4.21 9.86 25.40
C GLY A 71 3.76 9.65 23.95
N ARG A 72 4.62 9.04 23.12
CA ARG A 72 4.44 8.88 21.67
C ARG A 72 4.42 7.41 21.24
N ASP A 73 4.21 6.49 22.17
CA ASP A 73 4.11 5.08 21.83
C ASP A 73 2.74 4.74 21.22
N ARG A 74 2.66 4.89 19.89
CA ARG A 74 1.49 4.52 19.08
C ARG A 74 1.69 3.23 18.29
N GLY A 75 2.73 2.44 18.64
CA GLY A 75 3.11 1.26 17.87
C GLY A 75 4.11 1.53 16.72
N ILE A 76 4.38 0.51 15.91
CA ILE A 76 5.44 0.48 14.90
C ILE A 76 5.09 1.39 13.72
N GLY A 77 6.05 2.20 13.25
CA GLY A 77 5.84 3.15 12.15
C GLY A 77 4.93 4.35 12.47
N LYS A 78 4.39 4.42 13.68
CA LYS A 78 3.34 5.38 14.07
C LYS A 78 3.80 6.52 14.99
N TYR A 79 5.11 6.81 15.04
CA TYR A 79 5.67 7.81 15.97
C TYR A 79 5.05 9.21 15.79
N THR A 80 5.06 9.75 14.56
CA THR A 80 4.32 10.99 14.19
C THR A 80 3.10 10.73 13.31
N LEU A 81 2.77 9.46 13.06
CA LEU A 81 1.79 8.99 12.06
C LEU A 81 2.11 9.36 10.59
N ALA A 82 3.12 10.20 10.33
CA ALA A 82 3.51 10.66 9.01
C ALA A 82 3.86 9.54 8.00
N MET A 83 4.23 8.36 8.49
CA MET A 83 4.44 7.17 7.66
C MET A 83 3.12 6.54 7.22
N ARG A 84 2.24 6.24 8.19
CA ARG A 84 0.92 5.63 7.95
C ARG A 84 0.04 6.54 7.10
N ASP A 85 0.01 7.82 7.46
CA ASP A 85 -0.89 8.81 6.86
C ASP A 85 -0.25 9.50 5.64
N GLY A 86 1.01 9.19 5.32
CA GLY A 86 1.75 9.75 4.19
C GLY A 86 1.80 8.81 2.97
N ILE A 87 0.91 7.83 2.89
CA ILE A 87 0.72 6.97 1.72
C ILE A 87 -0.29 7.65 0.81
N THR A 88 0.01 7.72 -0.47
CA THR A 88 -0.82 8.36 -1.51
C THR A 88 -0.88 7.48 -2.74
N TYR A 89 -1.81 7.77 -3.65
CA TYR A 89 -1.85 7.14 -4.95
C TYR A 89 -1.95 8.15 -6.09
N VAL A 90 -1.65 7.70 -7.31
CA VAL A 90 -1.87 8.42 -8.56
C VAL A 90 -2.53 7.46 -9.53
N ALA A 91 -3.79 7.73 -9.87
CA ALA A 91 -4.52 7.03 -10.91
C ALA A 91 -4.35 7.73 -12.26
N ARG A 92 -4.25 6.94 -13.32
CA ARG A 92 -4.20 7.35 -14.73
C ARG A 92 -5.13 6.42 -15.51
N PRO A 93 -5.48 6.73 -16.77
CA PRO A 93 -6.46 5.95 -17.54
C PRO A 93 -6.20 4.44 -17.63
N ARG A 94 -4.96 3.98 -17.41
CA ARG A 94 -4.58 2.55 -17.46
C ARG A 94 -3.58 2.13 -16.39
N SER A 95 -3.34 2.96 -15.37
CA SER A 95 -2.37 2.62 -14.32
C SER A 95 -2.69 3.27 -12.99
N LEU A 96 -2.36 2.56 -11.91
CA LEU A 96 -2.42 3.06 -10.56
C LEU A 96 -1.05 2.89 -9.91
N VAL A 97 -0.54 3.95 -9.30
CA VAL A 97 0.68 3.93 -8.50
C VAL A 97 0.32 4.25 -7.06
N VAL A 98 0.67 3.39 -6.11
CA VAL A 98 0.47 3.60 -4.67
C VAL A 98 1.83 3.65 -3.99
N GLY A 99 2.07 4.64 -3.13
CA GLY A 99 3.39 4.78 -2.51
C GLY A 99 3.49 5.91 -1.51
N SER A 100 4.72 6.28 -1.16
CA SER A 100 5.01 7.36 -0.22
C SER A 100 6.23 8.15 -0.65
N ASN A 101 6.23 9.45 -0.39
CA ASN A 101 7.40 10.32 -0.59
C ASN A 101 8.34 10.35 0.63
N ARG A 102 8.05 9.59 1.69
CA ARG A 102 8.88 9.56 2.89
C ARG A 102 10.19 8.80 2.60
N PRO A 103 11.38 9.37 2.88
CA PRO A 103 12.65 8.73 2.54
C PRO A 103 12.89 7.40 3.28
N TYR A 104 12.23 7.20 4.41
CA TYR A 104 12.29 5.97 5.20
C TYR A 104 11.20 4.94 4.83
N ALA A 105 10.27 5.27 3.91
CA ALA A 105 9.22 4.37 3.42
C ALA A 105 9.81 3.08 2.85
N ALA A 106 10.79 3.21 1.96
CA ALA A 106 11.44 2.07 1.33
C ALA A 106 12.18 1.18 2.34
N ARG A 107 12.90 1.77 3.30
CA ARG A 107 13.58 0.99 4.36
C ARG A 107 12.58 0.22 5.21
N PHE A 108 11.41 0.79 5.47
CA PHE A 108 10.39 0.09 6.23
C PHE A 108 9.75 -1.03 5.39
N GLN A 109 9.40 -0.77 4.13
CA GLN A 109 8.82 -1.75 3.21
C GLN A 109 9.76 -2.93 2.94
N LEU A 110 11.05 -2.66 2.71
CA LEU A 110 12.03 -3.63 2.19
C LEU A 110 13.06 -4.08 3.22
N GLY A 111 13.12 -3.44 4.37
CA GLY A 111 14.22 -3.59 5.34
C GLY A 111 15.42 -2.69 5.03
N SER A 112 16.39 -2.65 5.95
CA SER A 112 17.65 -1.96 5.72
C SER A 112 18.64 -2.84 4.95
N LYS A 113 19.47 -2.21 4.10
CA LYS A 113 20.48 -2.92 3.31
C LYS A 113 21.54 -3.64 4.16
N ASP A 114 21.77 -3.15 5.37
CA ASP A 114 22.71 -3.72 6.35
C ASP A 114 22.09 -4.83 7.22
N GLY A 115 20.80 -5.16 7.03
CA GLY A 115 20.10 -6.19 7.78
C GLY A 115 19.74 -5.83 9.23
N THR A 116 20.08 -4.62 9.70
CA THR A 116 19.79 -4.18 11.08
C THR A 116 18.30 -3.93 11.33
N GLN A 117 17.53 -3.64 10.28
CA GLN A 117 16.10 -3.44 10.33
C GLN A 117 15.41 -4.41 9.38
N GLU A 118 14.63 -5.34 9.96
CA GLU A 118 13.78 -6.25 9.20
C GLU A 118 12.69 -5.49 8.41
N ALA A 119 12.30 -6.08 7.28
CA ALA A 119 11.23 -5.59 6.44
C ALA A 119 9.89 -5.63 7.19
N ARG A 120 9.08 -4.60 6.98
CA ARG A 120 7.72 -4.44 7.50
C ARG A 120 6.83 -4.05 6.33
N PRO A 121 6.55 -4.98 5.39
CA PRO A 121 5.81 -4.67 4.19
C PRO A 121 4.41 -4.17 4.57
N PHE A 122 4.04 -3.03 4.02
CA PHE A 122 2.71 -2.41 4.15
C PHE A 122 2.06 -2.18 2.78
N LEU A 123 2.83 -2.19 1.70
CA LEU A 123 2.34 -2.26 0.32
C LEU A 123 2.42 -3.70 -0.19
N GLY A 124 1.38 -4.11 -0.90
CA GLY A 124 1.27 -5.44 -1.51
C GLY A 124 -0.17 -5.69 -1.97
N LEU A 125 -0.34 -6.53 -2.99
CA LEU A 125 -1.67 -7.00 -3.41
C LEU A 125 -1.92 -8.40 -2.85
N THR A 126 -2.94 -8.52 -2.01
CA THR A 126 -3.49 -9.79 -1.53
C THR A 126 -4.48 -10.38 -2.55
N PRO A 127 -4.86 -11.66 -2.42
CA PRO A 127 -5.91 -12.24 -3.27
C PRO A 127 -7.25 -11.51 -3.15
N GLU A 128 -7.55 -10.92 -2.00
CA GLU A 128 -8.75 -10.07 -1.82
C GLU A 128 -8.62 -8.77 -2.59
N ASP A 129 -7.48 -8.08 -2.49
CA ASP A 129 -7.27 -6.82 -3.20
C ASP A 129 -7.40 -7.00 -4.72
N ARG A 130 -7.02 -8.16 -5.26
CA ARG A 130 -7.24 -8.50 -6.68
C ARG A 130 -8.72 -8.60 -7.03
N ARG A 131 -9.54 -9.19 -6.15
CA ARG A 131 -10.98 -9.29 -6.35
C ARG A 131 -11.63 -7.91 -6.33
N GLU A 132 -11.23 -7.07 -5.37
CA GLU A 132 -11.71 -5.69 -5.25
C GLU A 132 -11.34 -4.85 -6.48
N LEU A 133 -10.12 -5.01 -7.01
CA LEU A 133 -9.74 -4.35 -8.25
C LEU A 133 -10.59 -4.81 -9.44
N ILE A 134 -10.82 -6.12 -9.58
CA ILE A 134 -11.65 -6.66 -10.66
C ILE A 134 -13.11 -6.17 -10.51
N ALA A 135 -13.64 -6.10 -9.30
CA ALA A 135 -14.97 -5.58 -9.02
C ALA A 135 -15.07 -4.10 -9.43
N ALA A 136 -14.17 -3.24 -8.93
CA ALA A 136 -14.14 -1.82 -9.29
C ALA A 136 -14.05 -1.59 -10.81
N LEU A 137 -13.25 -2.39 -11.52
CA LEU A 137 -13.17 -2.33 -12.97
C LEU A 137 -14.45 -2.81 -13.67
N SER A 138 -15.09 -3.87 -13.15
CA SER A 138 -16.29 -4.46 -13.75
C SER A 138 -17.52 -3.57 -13.58
N ASP A 139 -17.69 -2.95 -12.41
CA ASP A 139 -18.78 -2.03 -12.13
C ASP A 139 -18.75 -0.85 -13.11
N HIS A 140 -17.55 -0.29 -13.34
CA HIS A 140 -17.36 0.83 -14.25
C HIS A 140 -17.58 0.48 -15.73
N VAL A 141 -17.29 -0.76 -16.13
CA VAL A 141 -17.62 -1.27 -17.47
C VAL A 141 -19.12 -1.45 -17.63
N GLY A 142 -19.82 -1.93 -16.58
CA GLY A 142 -21.27 -2.11 -16.58
C GLY A 142 -22.06 -0.80 -16.61
N GLU A 143 -21.53 0.26 -15.99
CA GLU A 143 -22.12 1.61 -16.03
C GLU A 143 -21.88 2.36 -17.36
N SER A 144 -20.91 1.92 -18.17
CA SER A 144 -20.51 2.58 -19.42
C SER A 144 -21.22 2.05 -20.67
N ILE A 145 -22.25 1.20 -20.54
CA ILE A 145 -23.02 0.58 -21.65
C ILE A 145 -24.48 1.01 -21.60
#